data_AF-A0A1W6BH65-F1
#
_entry.id   AF-A0A1W6BH65-F1
#
_cell.length_a   1.000
_cell.length_b   1.000
_cell.length_c   1.000
_cell.angle_alpha   90.00
_cell.angle_beta   90.00
_cell.angle_gamma   90.00
#
_symmetry.space_group_name_H-M   'P 1'
#
loop_
_entity.id
_entity.type
_entity.pdbx_description
1 polymer ?
#
loop_
_entity_poly.entity_id
_entity_poly.type
_entity_poly.pdbx_seq_one_letter_code
_entity_poly.pdbx_strand_id
1 'polypeptide(L)'
;MIFERLIALIIFLIILPLILIICFIIFLNDFSNPIYSGKRVGKDFKTFSQFKLRSMSKKKKYLSNVTSSSDNDPRITSIGRFLRKTKFDEIPQLINILLGQMSFVGPRPNVVNEVEKYYNEEKKLLSVKPGITDFSSIVFSDEGEILSESKDPDLDYNLYIRFWKSSLGIIYIKHRSVKLYLYIVFLTIMNFFNREKTLFLISKKINALSDKYSLISEICLRQKKLKAISFNNHNFLKLMNY
;
A
#
# COMPACT_ATOMS: atom_id res chain seq x y z
N MET A 1 -11.05 4.15 16.04
CA MET A 1 -10.34 3.26 16.99
C MET A 1 -11.21 2.12 17.54
N ILE A 2 -12.15 2.33 18.48
CA ILE A 2 -12.97 1.23 19.02
C ILE A 2 -13.87 0.63 17.93
N PHE A 3 -14.59 1.48 17.20
CA PHE A 3 -15.46 1.07 16.10
C PHE A 3 -14.71 0.27 15.01
N GLU A 4 -13.51 0.72 14.63
CA GLU A 4 -12.68 0.01 13.64
C GLU A 4 -12.25 -1.37 14.13
N ARG A 5 -11.92 -1.52 15.42
CA ARG A 5 -11.59 -2.83 16.00
C ARG A 5 -12.79 -3.77 15.97
N LEU A 6 -14.00 -3.27 16.28
CA LEU A 6 -15.23 -4.07 16.19
C LEU A 6 -15.50 -4.52 14.76
N ILE A 7 -15.42 -3.60 13.78
CA ILE A 7 -15.58 -3.96 12.37
C ILE A 7 -14.52 -4.97 11.94
N ALA A 8 -13.25 -4.75 12.29
CA ALA A 8 -12.17 -5.66 11.95
C ALA A 8 -12.38 -7.05 12.55
N LEU A 9 -12.91 -7.14 13.78
CA LEU A 9 -13.22 -8.41 14.43
C LEU A 9 -14.34 -9.15 13.69
N ILE A 10 -15.43 -8.45 13.36
CA ILE A 10 -16.56 -9.03 12.63
C ILE A 10 -16.10 -9.55 11.26
N ILE A 11 -15.39 -8.73 10.49
CA ILE A 11 -14.86 -9.13 9.17
C ILE A 11 -13.90 -10.32 9.33
N PHE A 12 -13.01 -10.28 10.32
CA PHE A 12 -12.04 -11.35 10.56
C PHE A 12 -12.74 -12.68 10.87
N LEU A 13 -13.74 -12.68 11.75
CA LEU A 13 -14.50 -13.89 12.09
C LEU A 13 -15.26 -14.47 10.90
N ILE A 14 -15.87 -13.61 10.07
CA ILE A 14 -16.57 -14.03 8.84
C ILE A 14 -15.60 -14.69 7.84
N ILE A 15 -14.41 -14.11 7.66
CA ILE A 15 -13.45 -14.56 6.65
C ILE A 15 -12.51 -15.66 7.19
N LEU A 16 -12.51 -15.92 8.50
CA LEU A 16 -11.63 -16.88 9.16
C LEU A 16 -11.62 -18.28 8.50
N PRO A 17 -12.77 -18.91 8.15
CA PRO A 17 -12.76 -20.21 7.47
C PRO A 17 -12.00 -20.18 6.15
N LEU A 18 -12.16 -19.11 5.37
CA LEU A 18 -11.46 -18.93 4.10
C LEU A 18 -9.95 -18.73 4.31
N ILE A 19 -9.55 -17.97 5.34
CA ILE A 19 -8.13 -17.79 5.70
C ILE A 19 -7.49 -19.15 6.00
N LEU A 20 -8.16 -20.02 6.76
CA LEU A 20 -7.63 -21.34 7.11
C LEU A 20 -7.44 -22.23 5.87
N ILE A 21 -8.40 -22.23 4.95
CA ILE A 21 -8.29 -22.97 3.68
C ILE A 21 -7.10 -22.47 2.86
N ILE A 22 -6.96 -21.15 2.70
CA ILE A 22 -5.84 -20.57 1.93
C ILE A 22 -4.51 -20.86 2.62
N CYS A 23 -4.44 -20.77 3.96
CA CYS A 23 -3.26 -21.11 4.74
C CYS A 23 -2.83 -22.57 4.50
N PHE A 24 -3.78 -23.50 4.46
CA PHE A 24 -3.51 -24.91 4.14
C PHE A 24 -2.94 -25.07 2.73
N ILE A 25 -3.53 -24.42 1.71
CA ILE A 25 -3.03 -24.45 0.33
C ILE A 25 -1.60 -23.86 0.24
N ILE A 26 -1.33 -22.74 0.92
CA ILE A 26 0.01 -22.14 0.96
C ILE A 26 1.01 -23.10 1.61
N PHE A 27 0.62 -23.72 2.72
CA PHE A 27 1.44 -24.69 3.45
C PHE A 27 1.83 -25.88 2.55
N LEU A 28 0.90 -26.42 1.76
CA LEU A 28 1.19 -27.56 0.86
C LEU A 28 2.25 -27.25 -0.22
N ASN A 29 2.51 -25.98 -0.55
CA ASN A 29 3.51 -25.64 -1.58
C ASN A 29 4.96 -25.93 -1.13
N ASP A 30 5.27 -25.76 0.15
CA ASP A 30 6.64 -25.91 0.66
C ASP A 30 6.74 -26.29 2.14
N PHE A 31 5.66 -26.80 2.73
CA PHE A 31 5.52 -27.26 4.12
C PHE A 31 6.03 -26.24 5.16
N SER A 32 5.88 -24.96 4.85
CA SER A 32 6.37 -23.86 5.67
C SER A 32 5.24 -22.94 6.12
N ASN A 33 5.45 -22.23 7.24
CA ASN A 33 4.49 -21.27 7.80
C ASN A 33 3.81 -20.41 6.70
N PRO A 34 2.48 -20.45 6.56
CA PRO A 34 1.76 -19.73 5.53
C PRO A 34 1.61 -18.24 5.82
N ILE A 35 1.94 -17.78 7.03
CA ILE A 35 1.92 -16.37 7.42
C ILE A 35 3.31 -15.76 7.22
N TYR A 36 3.35 -14.64 6.52
CA TYR A 36 4.50 -13.74 6.47
C TYR A 36 4.31 -12.63 7.51
N SER A 37 5.39 -12.34 8.25
CA SER A 37 5.44 -11.29 9.25
C SER A 37 6.62 -10.36 8.93
N GLY A 38 6.31 -9.22 8.31
CA GLY A 38 7.31 -8.23 7.91
C GLY A 38 7.38 -7.08 8.89
N LYS A 39 8.57 -6.75 9.40
CA LYS A 39 8.77 -5.54 10.21
C LYS A 39 8.47 -4.30 9.35
N ARG A 40 7.68 -3.38 9.89
CA ARG A 40 7.31 -2.11 9.28
C ARG A 40 7.35 -1.00 10.33
N VAL A 41 7.46 0.24 9.88
CA VAL A 41 7.36 1.42 10.74
C VAL A 41 5.93 1.96 10.67
N GLY A 42 5.33 2.19 11.83
CA GLY A 42 4.00 2.77 11.98
C GLY A 42 4.04 4.16 12.61
N LYS A 43 2.93 4.51 13.27
CA LYS A 43 2.76 5.82 13.90
C LYS A 43 3.88 6.10 14.92
N ASP A 44 4.34 7.33 14.97
CA ASP A 44 5.34 7.82 15.93
C ASP A 44 6.63 6.99 15.88
N PHE A 45 7.01 6.56 14.66
CA PHE A 45 8.18 5.73 14.37
C PHE A 45 8.19 4.34 15.04
N LYS A 46 7.07 3.90 15.61
CA LYS A 46 7.01 2.59 16.28
C LYS A 46 7.02 1.46 15.27
N THR A 47 7.95 0.51 15.44
CA THR A 47 7.99 -0.68 14.59
C THR A 47 6.93 -1.69 15.00
N PHE A 48 6.32 -2.36 14.03
CA PHE A 48 5.39 -3.47 14.25
C PHE A 48 5.52 -4.53 13.16
N SER A 49 4.97 -5.71 13.43
CA SER A 49 4.92 -6.81 12.47
C SER A 49 3.66 -6.73 11.62
N GLN A 50 3.78 -6.40 10.34
CA GLN A 50 2.68 -6.47 9.39
C GLN A 50 2.44 -7.92 8.97
N PHE A 51 1.23 -8.41 9.21
CA PHE A 51 0.85 -9.79 8.87
C PHE A 51 0.28 -9.89 7.46
N LYS A 52 0.72 -10.90 6.71
CA LYS A 52 0.20 -11.24 5.38
C LYS A 52 0.15 -12.74 5.17
N LEU A 53 -0.68 -13.19 4.22
CA LEU A 53 -0.52 -14.53 3.68
C LEU A 53 0.72 -14.56 2.78
N ARG A 54 1.52 -15.61 2.93
CA ARG A 54 2.78 -15.75 2.21
C ARG A 54 2.51 -16.08 0.75
N SER A 55 2.88 -15.16 -0.13
CA SER A 55 2.77 -15.33 -1.59
C SER A 55 4.04 -15.89 -2.24
N MET A 56 5.17 -15.90 -1.53
CA MET A 56 6.47 -16.35 -2.03
C MET A 56 6.94 -17.65 -1.37
N SER A 57 7.58 -18.52 -2.15
CA SER A 57 8.17 -19.76 -1.65
C SER A 57 9.42 -19.49 -0.82
N LYS A 58 9.53 -20.13 0.35
CA LYS A 58 10.77 -20.06 1.16
C LYS A 58 11.94 -20.77 0.48
N LYS A 59 11.67 -21.86 -0.27
CA LYS A 59 12.68 -22.64 -0.98
C LYS A 59 13.42 -21.82 -2.02
N LYS A 60 12.77 -20.80 -2.61
CA LYS A 60 13.31 -19.97 -3.69
C LYS A 60 13.96 -18.65 -3.23
N LYS A 61 14.14 -18.44 -1.92
CA LYS A 61 14.58 -17.14 -1.37
C LYS A 61 15.88 -16.61 -2.01
N TYR A 62 16.81 -17.49 -2.38
CA TYR A 62 18.10 -17.16 -2.97
C TYR A 62 18.03 -16.58 -4.39
N LEU A 63 16.87 -16.64 -5.06
CA LEU A 63 16.72 -16.17 -6.44
C LEU A 63 16.63 -14.64 -6.58
N SER A 64 16.47 -13.90 -5.48
CA SER A 64 16.39 -12.44 -5.52
C SER A 64 16.63 -11.82 -4.14
N ASN A 65 17.41 -10.74 -4.13
CA ASN A 65 17.70 -9.92 -2.95
C ASN A 65 16.93 -8.58 -2.92
N VAL A 66 16.12 -8.29 -3.94
CA VAL A 66 15.38 -7.01 -4.01
C VAL A 66 14.15 -7.02 -3.10
N THR A 67 13.86 -5.84 -2.54
CA THR A 67 12.73 -5.65 -1.62
C THR A 67 11.42 -5.40 -2.37
N SER A 68 11.48 -4.62 -3.44
CA SER A 68 10.37 -4.39 -4.37
C SER A 68 10.18 -5.62 -5.25
N SER A 69 8.95 -6.14 -5.28
CA SER A 69 8.62 -7.34 -6.05
C SER A 69 7.92 -6.93 -7.34
N SER A 70 8.54 -7.23 -8.48
CA SER A 70 7.84 -7.25 -9.77
C SER A 70 6.85 -8.42 -9.84
N ASP A 71 5.89 -8.34 -10.75
CA ASP A 71 4.93 -9.43 -10.96
C ASP A 71 5.59 -10.71 -11.54
N ASN A 72 6.77 -10.58 -12.14
CA ASN A 72 7.56 -11.67 -12.72
C ASN A 72 8.57 -12.29 -11.73
N ASP A 73 8.53 -11.94 -10.45
CA ASP A 73 9.49 -12.46 -9.47
C ASP A 73 9.36 -14.01 -9.34
N PRO A 74 10.44 -14.77 -9.60
CA PRO A 74 10.40 -16.24 -9.67
C PRO A 74 10.11 -16.92 -8.31
N ARG A 75 10.17 -16.15 -7.21
CA ARG A 75 9.83 -16.61 -5.86
C ARG A 75 8.32 -16.70 -5.66
N ILE A 76 7.50 -16.01 -6.45
CA ILE A 76 6.04 -15.99 -6.29
C ILE A 76 5.46 -17.35 -6.68
N THR A 77 4.62 -17.92 -5.81
CA THR A 77 3.90 -19.18 -6.07
C THR A 77 2.67 -18.96 -6.96
N SER A 78 2.12 -20.02 -7.56
CA SER A 78 0.89 -19.90 -8.36
C SER A 78 -0.30 -19.37 -7.55
N ILE A 79 -0.50 -19.88 -6.32
CA ILE A 79 -1.48 -19.31 -5.39
C ILE A 79 -1.09 -17.89 -4.98
N GLY A 80 0.19 -17.61 -4.78
CA GLY A 80 0.69 -16.28 -4.44
C GLY A 80 0.37 -15.22 -5.50
N ARG A 81 0.42 -15.57 -6.79
CA ARG A 81 -0.02 -14.69 -7.89
C ARG A 81 -1.49 -14.32 -7.75
N PHE A 82 -2.35 -15.31 -7.50
CA PHE A 82 -3.77 -15.08 -7.25
C PHE A 82 -4.00 -14.18 -6.03
N LEU A 83 -3.33 -14.44 -4.91
CA LEU A 83 -3.48 -13.65 -3.69
C LEU A 83 -3.06 -12.19 -3.87
N ARG A 84 -1.95 -11.94 -4.57
CA ARG A 84 -1.46 -10.58 -4.86
C ARG A 84 -2.39 -9.81 -5.79
N LYS A 85 -2.91 -10.47 -6.83
CA LYS A 85 -3.86 -9.88 -7.79
C LYS A 85 -5.17 -9.49 -7.11
N THR A 86 -5.67 -10.34 -6.20
CA THR A 86 -6.91 -10.10 -5.45
C THR A 86 -6.72 -9.30 -4.17
N LYS A 87 -5.48 -9.02 -3.76
CA LYS A 87 -5.09 -8.46 -2.45
C LYS A 87 -5.55 -9.29 -1.25
N PHE A 88 -5.91 -10.55 -1.46
CA PHE A 88 -6.28 -11.47 -0.37
C PHE A 88 -5.11 -11.79 0.55
N ASP A 89 -3.87 -11.59 0.10
CA ASP A 89 -2.70 -11.72 0.96
C ASP A 89 -2.69 -10.72 2.13
N GLU A 90 -3.47 -9.64 2.03
CA GLU A 90 -3.51 -8.57 3.02
C GLU A 90 -4.56 -8.77 4.12
N ILE A 91 -5.45 -9.76 4.00
CA ILE A 91 -6.51 -10.03 4.98
C ILE A 91 -5.98 -10.19 6.42
N PRO A 92 -4.83 -10.86 6.69
CA PRO A 92 -4.29 -10.96 8.04
C PRO A 92 -3.96 -9.61 8.71
N GLN A 93 -3.86 -8.50 7.95
CA GLN A 93 -3.66 -7.16 8.50
C GLN A 93 -4.85 -6.68 9.36
N LEU A 94 -6.02 -7.33 9.27
CA LEU A 94 -7.13 -7.10 10.21
C LEU A 94 -6.68 -7.33 11.67
N ILE A 95 -5.77 -8.28 11.90
CA ILE A 95 -5.16 -8.50 13.23
C ILE A 95 -4.37 -7.26 13.67
N ASN A 96 -3.66 -6.59 12.77
CA ASN A 96 -2.95 -5.35 13.09
C ASN A 96 -3.91 -4.21 13.47
N ILE A 97 -5.12 -4.15 12.89
CA ILE A 97 -6.16 -3.21 13.30
C ILE A 97 -6.68 -3.56 14.71
N LEU A 98 -6.94 -4.84 14.98
CA LEU A 98 -7.35 -5.33 16.30
C LEU A 98 -6.34 -4.96 17.39
N LEU A 99 -5.05 -5.18 17.12
CA LEU A 99 -3.94 -4.77 17.98
C LEU A 99 -3.76 -3.24 18.08
N GLY A 100 -4.47 -2.46 17.25
CA GLY A 100 -4.39 -1.01 17.20
C GLY A 100 -3.14 -0.44 16.57
N GLN A 101 -2.36 -1.25 15.86
CA GLN A 101 -1.15 -0.87 15.13
C GLN A 101 -1.49 -0.20 13.79
N MET A 102 -2.62 -0.60 13.18
CA MET A 102 -3.11 -0.09 11.90
C MET A 102 -4.54 0.46 12.01
N SER A 103 -4.97 1.11 10.94
CA SER A 103 -6.33 1.56 10.63
C SER A 103 -6.80 0.91 9.31
N PHE A 104 -8.09 0.99 8.95
CA PHE A 104 -8.47 0.60 7.58
C PHE A 104 -7.95 1.60 6.57
N VAL A 105 -8.14 2.90 6.84
CA VAL A 105 -7.65 3.98 5.97
C VAL A 105 -6.49 4.72 6.62
N GLY A 106 -5.43 4.92 5.85
CA GLY A 106 -4.21 5.62 6.27
C GLY A 106 -3.03 5.30 5.35
N PRO A 107 -1.94 6.10 5.38
CA PRO A 107 -0.76 5.84 4.56
C PRO A 107 -0.22 4.42 4.75
N ARG A 108 0.23 3.80 3.67
CA ARG A 108 0.74 2.42 3.73
C ARG A 108 2.05 2.37 4.54
N PRO A 109 2.23 1.39 5.46
CA PRO A 109 3.45 1.29 6.26
C PRO A 109 4.61 0.75 5.42
N ASN A 110 5.81 1.32 5.62
CA ASN A 110 7.01 0.96 4.88
C ASN A 110 8.06 0.23 5.73
N VAL A 111 9.00 -0.45 5.08
CA VAL A 111 10.12 -1.13 5.75
C VAL A 111 11.05 -0.11 6.41
N VAL A 112 11.75 -0.55 7.46
CA VAL A 112 12.66 0.31 8.24
C VAL A 112 13.68 1.01 7.33
N ASN A 113 14.37 0.24 6.48
CA ASN A 113 15.41 0.77 5.58
C ASN A 113 14.87 1.82 4.58
N GLU A 114 13.59 1.78 4.21
CA GLU A 114 12.99 2.79 3.34
C GLU A 114 12.64 4.05 4.14
N VAL A 115 12.17 3.88 5.38
CA VAL A 115 11.86 5.00 6.28
C VAL A 115 13.11 5.74 6.72
N GLU A 116 14.25 5.07 6.87
CA GLU A 116 15.54 5.72 7.13
C GLU A 116 15.95 6.70 6.02
N LYS A 117 15.49 6.45 4.78
CA LYS A 117 15.72 7.33 3.63
C LYS A 117 14.69 8.47 3.54
N TYR A 118 13.76 8.60 4.48
CA TYR A 118 12.70 9.60 4.40
C TYR A 118 13.23 11.00 4.61
N TYR A 119 12.80 11.89 3.72
CA TYR A 119 12.92 13.32 3.95
C TYR A 119 11.95 13.78 5.05
N ASN A 120 12.20 14.97 5.61
CA ASN A 120 11.41 15.51 6.72
C ASN A 120 9.91 15.59 6.40
N GLU A 121 9.56 15.90 5.15
CA GLU A 121 8.18 15.93 4.71
C GLU A 121 7.54 14.52 4.65
N GLU A 122 8.27 13.50 4.21
CA GLU A 122 7.76 12.11 4.18
C GLU A 122 7.57 11.53 5.58
N LYS A 123 8.38 11.96 6.55
CA LYS A 123 8.21 11.56 7.96
C LYS A 123 6.82 11.93 8.50
N LYS A 124 6.14 12.92 7.92
CA LYS A 124 4.74 13.24 8.27
C LYS A 124 3.78 12.08 7.99
N LEU A 125 4.11 11.14 7.09
CA LEU A 125 3.33 9.91 6.86
C LEU A 125 3.22 9.06 8.14
N LEU A 126 4.18 9.17 9.05
CA LEU A 126 4.25 8.44 10.31
C LEU A 126 3.54 9.17 11.46
N SER A 127 2.89 10.31 11.21
CA SER A 127 2.14 11.07 12.23
C SER A 127 0.75 10.48 12.52
N VAL A 128 0.25 9.60 11.64
CA VAL A 128 -1.02 8.89 11.79
C VAL A 128 -0.79 7.38 11.76
N LYS A 129 -1.81 6.61 12.18
CA LYS A 129 -1.73 5.15 12.03
C LYS A 129 -1.69 4.78 10.56
N PRO A 130 -0.82 3.83 10.17
CA PRO A 130 -0.83 3.31 8.82
C PRO A 130 -2.15 2.61 8.50
N GLY A 131 -2.52 2.60 7.22
CA GLY A 131 -3.76 2.00 6.73
C GLY A 131 -3.55 0.74 5.89
N ILE A 132 -4.61 -0.05 5.76
CA ILE A 132 -4.71 -1.09 4.74
C ILE A 132 -4.83 -0.43 3.35
N THR A 133 -5.62 0.64 3.25
CA THR A 133 -5.88 1.39 2.00
C THR A 133 -5.70 2.90 2.18
N ASP A 134 -5.34 3.59 1.11
CA ASP A 134 -5.31 5.04 0.96
C ASP A 134 -5.41 5.43 -0.53
N PHE A 135 -5.30 6.72 -0.85
CA PHE A 135 -5.21 7.14 -2.25
C PHE A 135 -4.03 6.50 -2.97
N SER A 136 -2.87 6.39 -2.31
CA SER A 136 -1.66 5.85 -2.93
C SER A 136 -1.79 4.36 -3.30
N SER A 137 -2.43 3.55 -2.46
CA SER A 137 -2.63 2.13 -2.68
C SER A 137 -3.65 1.85 -3.78
N ILE A 138 -4.64 2.74 -3.96
CA ILE A 138 -5.62 2.62 -5.04
C ILE A 138 -4.98 3.06 -6.37
N VAL A 139 -4.36 4.24 -6.40
CA VAL A 139 -3.75 4.81 -7.62
C VAL A 139 -2.64 3.90 -8.13
N PHE A 140 -1.76 3.41 -7.24
CA PHE A 140 -0.63 2.54 -7.57
C PHE A 140 -0.90 1.07 -7.24
N SER A 141 -2.14 0.60 -7.44
CA SER A 141 -2.45 -0.84 -7.25
C SER A 141 -1.77 -1.75 -8.28
N ASP A 142 -1.34 -1.16 -9.41
CA ASP A 142 -0.58 -1.68 -10.56
C ASP A 142 0.95 -1.60 -10.37
N GLU A 143 1.46 -1.29 -9.17
CA GLU A 143 2.90 -1.12 -8.93
C GLU A 143 3.78 -2.27 -9.43
N GLY A 144 3.32 -3.52 -9.26
CA GLY A 144 4.04 -4.71 -9.74
C GLY A 144 4.19 -4.78 -11.26
N GLU A 145 3.21 -4.23 -11.99
CA GLU A 145 3.21 -4.11 -13.45
C GLU A 145 4.17 -3.00 -13.91
N ILE A 146 4.16 -1.84 -13.23
CA ILE A 146 5.08 -0.73 -13.50
C ILE A 146 6.54 -1.18 -13.39
N LEU A 147 6.84 -2.04 -12.41
CA LEU A 147 8.18 -2.54 -12.12
C LEU A 147 8.52 -3.85 -12.86
N SER A 148 7.62 -4.36 -13.70
CA SER A 148 7.76 -5.69 -14.32
C SER A 148 8.98 -5.84 -15.24
N GLU A 149 9.33 -4.78 -15.95
CA GLU A 149 10.49 -4.72 -16.87
C GLU A 149 11.75 -4.10 -16.24
N SER A 150 11.69 -3.78 -14.94
CA SER A 150 12.77 -3.09 -14.26
C SER A 150 13.97 -4.00 -14.02
N LYS A 151 15.17 -3.51 -14.35
CA LYS A 151 16.44 -4.16 -13.99
C LYS A 151 16.80 -3.97 -12.51
N ASP A 152 16.34 -2.87 -11.92
CA ASP A 152 16.49 -2.54 -10.50
C ASP A 152 15.17 -1.96 -9.96
N PRO A 153 14.25 -2.83 -9.51
CA PRO A 153 12.94 -2.42 -9.03
C PRO A 153 12.98 -1.46 -7.84
N ASP A 154 14.02 -1.52 -7.01
CA ASP A 154 14.15 -0.63 -5.83
C ASP A 154 14.55 0.79 -6.28
N LEU A 155 15.44 0.92 -7.26
CA LEU A 155 15.78 2.21 -7.88
C LEU A 155 14.59 2.82 -8.61
N ASP A 156 13.92 2.03 -9.46
CA ASP A 156 12.78 2.51 -10.26
C ASP A 156 11.59 2.89 -9.38
N TYR A 157 11.34 2.15 -8.29
CA TYR A 157 10.34 2.57 -7.30
C TYR A 157 10.64 3.96 -6.75
N ASN A 158 11.90 4.20 -6.36
CA ASN A 158 12.31 5.48 -5.78
C ASN A 158 12.25 6.64 -6.79
N LEU A 159 12.52 6.37 -8.07
CA LEU A 159 12.50 7.39 -9.12
C LEU A 159 11.10 7.66 -9.69
N TYR A 160 10.26 6.65 -9.85
CA TYR A 160 9.00 6.80 -10.59
C TYR A 160 7.77 6.82 -9.69
N ILE A 161 7.82 6.19 -8.52
CA ILE A 161 6.61 5.85 -7.75
C ILE A 161 6.58 6.57 -6.39
N ARG A 162 7.66 6.49 -5.62
CA ARG A 162 7.73 6.95 -4.22
C ARG A 162 7.22 8.38 -4.05
N PHE A 163 7.69 9.30 -4.88
CA PHE A 163 7.29 10.71 -4.84
C PHE A 163 5.78 10.90 -4.86
N TRP A 164 5.10 10.26 -5.80
CA TRP A 164 3.65 10.39 -5.94
C TRP A 164 2.91 9.70 -4.81
N LYS A 165 3.35 8.50 -4.38
CA LYS A 165 2.72 7.78 -3.26
C LYS A 165 2.83 8.56 -1.95
N SER A 166 4.01 9.06 -1.64
CA SER A 166 4.24 9.91 -0.46
C SER A 166 3.38 11.17 -0.52
N SER A 167 3.29 11.83 -1.68
CA SER A 167 2.45 13.03 -1.86
C SER A 167 0.96 12.75 -1.59
N LEU A 168 0.42 11.66 -2.14
CA LEU A 168 -0.96 11.24 -1.90
C LEU A 168 -1.25 10.95 -0.42
N GLY A 169 -0.32 10.28 0.27
CA GLY A 169 -0.42 10.04 1.70
C GLY A 169 -0.43 11.34 2.51
N ILE A 170 0.40 12.31 2.16
CA ILE A 170 0.42 13.63 2.82
C ILE A 170 -0.87 14.43 2.54
N ILE A 171 -1.40 14.40 1.31
CA ILE A 171 -2.69 15.03 0.98
C ILE A 171 -3.80 14.45 1.87
N TYR A 172 -3.84 13.12 2.02
CA TYR A 172 -4.81 12.48 2.92
C TYR A 172 -4.68 13.00 4.36
N ILE A 173 -3.45 13.08 4.89
CA ILE A 173 -3.20 13.57 6.26
C ILE A 173 -3.68 15.02 6.42
N LYS A 174 -3.34 15.90 5.47
CA LYS A 174 -3.70 17.33 5.52
C LYS A 174 -5.22 17.56 5.51
N HIS A 175 -5.96 16.74 4.77
CA HIS A 175 -7.42 16.90 4.59
C HIS A 175 -8.25 15.83 5.32
N ARG A 176 -7.66 15.18 6.32
CA ARG A 176 -8.25 14.04 7.00
C ARG A 176 -9.58 14.44 7.67
N SER A 177 -10.64 13.73 7.29
CA SER A 177 -11.99 13.90 7.85
C SER A 177 -12.74 12.58 7.78
N VAL A 178 -13.82 12.42 8.56
CA VAL A 178 -14.68 11.23 8.51
C VAL A 178 -15.27 11.04 7.11
N LYS A 179 -15.67 12.13 6.45
CA LYS A 179 -16.17 12.11 5.07
C LYS A 179 -15.11 11.57 4.09
N LEU A 180 -13.87 12.05 4.19
CA LEU A 180 -12.78 11.59 3.32
C LEU A 180 -12.43 10.11 3.60
N TYR A 181 -12.44 9.71 4.88
CA TYR A 181 -12.21 8.33 5.28
C TYR A 181 -13.23 7.38 4.63
N LEU A 182 -14.53 7.66 4.78
CA LEU A 182 -15.60 6.86 4.19
C LEU A 182 -15.55 6.87 2.66
N TYR A 183 -15.17 8.01 2.08
CA TYR A 183 -14.98 8.13 0.64
C TYR A 183 -13.86 7.21 0.12
N ILE A 184 -12.72 7.12 0.82
CA ILE A 184 -11.63 6.21 0.44
C ILE A 184 -12.06 4.74 0.59
N VAL A 185 -12.84 4.40 1.62
CA VAL A 185 -13.42 3.05 1.75
C VAL A 185 -14.30 2.73 0.53
N PHE A 186 -15.20 3.64 0.15
CA PHE A 186 -16.03 3.50 -1.04
C PHE A 186 -15.21 3.33 -2.32
N LEU A 187 -14.20 4.20 -2.53
CA LEU A 187 -13.31 4.12 -3.69
C LEU A 187 -12.53 2.79 -3.72
N THR A 188 -12.13 2.27 -2.57
CA THR A 188 -11.43 0.98 -2.48
C THR A 188 -12.32 -0.16 -2.97
N ILE A 189 -13.59 -0.18 -2.56
CA ILE A 189 -14.57 -1.18 -3.02
C ILE A 189 -14.81 -1.01 -4.52
N MET A 190 -15.04 0.23 -4.97
CA MET A 190 -15.32 0.52 -6.38
C MET A 190 -14.13 0.20 -7.31
N ASN A 191 -12.89 0.31 -6.83
CA ASN A 191 -11.69 -0.03 -7.60
C ASN A 191 -11.68 -1.48 -8.09
N PHE A 192 -12.31 -2.41 -7.34
CA PHE A 192 -12.44 -3.80 -7.76
C PHE A 192 -13.36 -3.98 -8.97
N PHE A 193 -14.32 -3.07 -9.18
CA PHE A 193 -15.30 -3.16 -10.26
C PHE A 193 -14.98 -2.25 -11.44
N ASN A 194 -14.48 -1.04 -11.18
CA ASN A 194 -14.19 -0.05 -12.21
C ASN A 194 -13.01 0.84 -11.80
N ARG A 195 -11.80 0.44 -12.20
CA ARG A 195 -10.56 1.16 -11.91
C ARG A 195 -10.54 2.54 -12.55
N GLU A 196 -10.85 2.66 -13.83
CA GLU A 196 -10.80 3.95 -14.55
C GLU A 196 -11.70 5.01 -13.91
N LYS A 197 -12.95 4.67 -13.60
CA LYS A 197 -13.87 5.56 -12.90
C LYS A 197 -13.38 5.92 -11.50
N THR A 198 -12.74 4.98 -10.81
CA THR A 198 -12.14 5.22 -9.49
C THR A 198 -10.99 6.23 -9.57
N LEU A 199 -10.08 6.05 -10.53
CA LEU A 199 -8.98 6.97 -10.77
C LEU A 199 -9.46 8.37 -11.16
N PHE A 200 -10.48 8.46 -12.01
CA PHE A 200 -11.13 9.73 -12.34
C PHE A 200 -11.73 10.43 -11.12
N LEU A 201 -12.42 9.68 -10.26
CA LEU A 201 -13.00 10.23 -9.03
C LEU A 201 -11.94 10.68 -8.02
N ILE A 202 -10.84 9.94 -7.89
CA ILE A 202 -9.68 10.34 -7.08
C ILE A 202 -9.06 11.64 -7.62
N SER A 203 -8.81 11.69 -8.93
CA SER A 203 -8.29 12.88 -9.63
C SER A 203 -9.15 14.11 -9.35
N LYS A 204 -10.47 14.02 -9.66
CA LYS A 204 -11.43 15.09 -9.37
C LYS A 204 -11.44 15.49 -7.91
N LYS A 205 -11.38 14.52 -6.99
CA LYS A 205 -11.38 14.80 -5.54
C LYS A 205 -10.13 15.55 -5.11
N ILE A 206 -8.95 15.14 -5.59
CA ILE A 206 -7.67 15.77 -5.26
C ILE A 206 -7.63 17.20 -5.79
N ASN A 207 -8.04 17.43 -7.04
CA ASN A 207 -8.11 18.77 -7.62
C ASN A 207 -9.05 19.69 -6.81
N ALA A 208 -10.19 19.16 -6.36
CA ALA A 208 -11.14 19.92 -5.54
C ALA A 208 -10.64 20.22 -4.11
N LEU A 209 -9.56 19.58 -3.63
CA LEU A 209 -8.97 19.92 -2.33
C LEU A 209 -8.07 21.15 -2.41
N SER A 210 -7.40 21.38 -3.56
CA SER A 210 -6.58 22.56 -3.84
C SER A 210 -6.10 22.57 -5.30
N ASP A 211 -6.11 23.74 -5.94
CA ASP A 211 -5.53 23.94 -7.28
C ASP A 211 -4.02 23.60 -7.34
N LYS A 212 -3.34 23.67 -6.19
CA LYS A 212 -1.92 23.27 -6.03
C LYS A 212 -1.69 21.80 -6.35
N TYR A 213 -2.71 20.95 -6.24
CA TYR A 213 -2.60 19.51 -6.49
C TYR A 213 -2.90 19.10 -7.94
N SER A 214 -3.02 20.06 -8.87
CA SER A 214 -3.31 19.80 -10.29
C SER A 214 -2.40 18.74 -10.92
N LEU A 215 -1.08 18.83 -10.70
CA LEU A 215 -0.13 17.84 -11.22
C LEU A 215 -0.36 16.44 -10.62
N ILE A 216 -0.63 16.36 -9.31
CA ILE A 216 -0.88 15.09 -8.62
C ILE A 216 -2.22 14.49 -9.11
N SER A 217 -3.23 15.34 -9.29
CA SER A 217 -4.53 14.97 -9.84
C SER A 217 -4.41 14.37 -11.25
N GLU A 218 -3.56 14.94 -12.10
CA GLU A 218 -3.31 14.42 -13.44
C GLU A 218 -2.64 13.03 -13.40
N ILE A 219 -1.63 12.84 -12.53
CA ILE A 219 -0.97 11.55 -12.34
C ILE A 219 -1.93 10.47 -11.84
N CYS A 220 -2.94 10.84 -11.05
CA CYS A 220 -3.94 9.90 -10.57
C CYS A 220 -4.76 9.26 -11.69
N LEU A 221 -4.89 9.90 -12.86
CA LEU A 221 -5.58 9.33 -14.01
C LEU A 221 -4.82 8.16 -14.65
N ARG A 222 -3.51 8.04 -14.38
CA ARG A 222 -2.64 6.97 -14.90
C ARG A 222 -2.62 6.89 -16.44
N GLN A 223 -2.92 8.00 -17.13
CA GLN A 223 -2.94 8.07 -18.61
C GLN A 223 -1.57 8.34 -19.24
N LYS A 224 -0.63 8.90 -18.47
CA LYS A 224 0.73 9.24 -18.93
C LYS A 224 1.76 8.36 -18.24
N LYS A 225 2.84 8.03 -18.95
CA LYS A 225 3.98 7.34 -18.36
C LYS A 225 4.57 8.20 -17.23
N LEU A 226 4.89 7.55 -16.11
CA LEU A 226 5.54 8.22 -14.98
C LEU A 226 6.90 8.76 -15.42
N LYS A 227 7.19 10.00 -15.06
CA LYS A 227 8.52 10.60 -15.26
C LYS A 227 9.39 10.32 -14.05
N ALA A 228 10.69 10.13 -14.28
CA ALA A 228 11.66 9.99 -13.22
C ALA A 228 11.74 11.31 -12.43
N ILE A 229 11.48 11.24 -11.14
CA ILE A 229 11.56 12.34 -10.19
C ILE A 229 12.22 11.78 -8.94
N SER A 230 13.44 12.22 -8.65
CA SER A 230 14.03 11.93 -7.35
C SER A 230 13.24 12.70 -6.28
N PHE A 231 12.83 11.99 -5.23
CA PHE A 231 12.29 12.65 -4.06
C PHE A 231 13.40 13.52 -3.48
N ASN A 232 13.16 14.82 -3.36
CA ASN A 232 13.93 15.71 -2.52
C ASN A 232 12.98 16.74 -1.89
N ASN A 233 13.39 17.36 -0.77
CA ASN A 233 12.57 18.35 -0.08
C ASN A 233 12.14 19.50 -1.00
N HIS A 234 13.00 19.93 -1.93
CA HIS A 234 12.72 21.07 -2.82
C HIS A 234 11.56 20.78 -3.79
N ASN A 235 11.58 19.65 -4.49
CA ASN A 235 10.52 19.21 -5.40
C ASN A 235 9.20 19.02 -4.66
N PHE A 236 9.24 18.45 -3.45
CA PHE A 236 8.05 18.22 -2.65
C PHE A 236 7.44 19.53 -2.13
N LEU A 237 8.25 20.43 -1.58
CA LEU A 237 7.79 21.73 -1.09
C LEU A 237 7.22 22.58 -2.23
N LYS A 238 7.86 22.58 -3.41
CA LYS A 238 7.35 23.29 -4.61
C LYS A 238 5.99 22.77 -5.08
N LEU A 239 5.74 21.47 -4.96
CA LEU A 239 4.46 20.86 -5.35
C LEU A 239 3.38 20.97 -4.27
N MET A 240 3.78 20.96 -3.01
CA MET A 240 2.86 21.04 -1.87
C MET A 240 2.68 22.47 -1.33
N ASN A 241 3.40 23.45 -1.91
CA ASN A 241 3.47 24.88 -1.60
C ASN A 241 3.23 25.21 -0.12
N TYR A 242 4.26 24.91 0.68
CA TYR A 242 4.66 25.79 1.78
C TYR A 242 5.47 26.95 1.20
#